data_AF-A0A6G3RXM9-F1
#
_entry.id   AF-A0A6G3RXM9-F1
#
_cell.length_a   1.000
_cell.length_b   1.000
_cell.length_c   1.000
_cell.angle_alpha   90.00
_cell.angle_beta   90.00
_cell.angle_gamma   90.00
#
_symmetry.space_group_name_H-M   'P 1'
#
loop_
_entity.id
_entity.type
_entity.pdbx_description
1 polymer ?
#
loop_
_entity_poly.entity_id
_entity_poly.type
_entity_poly.pdbx_seq_one_letter_code
_entity_poly.pdbx_strand_id
1 'polypeptide(L)'
;MALRRDRRARGQRAAAETFPARMRMRAHRVRTAVRKSGVDYFRGDGSDWIALVGLLLTVPLIAFATILNPVWCSPAVLVLPIVAGGLVLRPASLLGLYAAAAAALIVESVELGPYAEGAARVTPGTVLTVAACGFFGLLIAQFRSRVGVPWRRGGTMLFDLRERIRTQSRLPKLPQGWHREMALRPAGGQSFSGDFVVAARTHNGRTLEVVLTDVSGKGMDAASRALLLAGAFSGLLGSLPPHAFLPAANGYLLRQDWDEGFATSIHLVLDLESGDYELYSAGHPPGMQLSAGTGRWEEKAAEGPLLGVYDGAEFDATKGTLRPGDVLMLFTDGLVETSDRDIAEGIDRLTGEADRYVQGGFHGAAWHLIEAVAKDVNDDRALLLICRDA
;
A
#
# COMPACT_ATOMS: atom_id res chain seq x y z
N MET A 1 -41.77 64.14 -19.47
CA MET A 1 -42.09 63.13 -20.51
C MET A 1 -40.99 62.08 -20.76
N ALA A 2 -39.80 62.17 -20.15
CA ALA A 2 -38.68 61.22 -20.38
C ALA A 2 -38.69 59.96 -19.47
N LEU A 3 -39.32 60.01 -18.30
CA LEU A 3 -39.31 58.89 -17.32
C LEU A 3 -40.32 57.77 -17.60
N ARG A 4 -41.26 57.97 -18.54
CA ARG A 4 -42.27 56.95 -18.91
C ARG A 4 -41.87 56.06 -20.10
N ARG A 5 -40.84 56.45 -20.87
CA ARG A 5 -40.32 55.63 -22.00
C ARG A 5 -39.35 54.54 -21.53
N ASP A 6 -38.66 54.73 -20.42
CA ASP A 6 -37.61 53.80 -19.96
C ASP A 6 -38.16 52.54 -19.23
N ARG A 7 -39.40 52.62 -18.69
CA ARG A 7 -40.07 51.44 -18.11
C ARG A 7 -40.63 50.47 -19.15
N ARG A 8 -40.97 50.92 -20.37
CA ARG A 8 -41.40 50.01 -21.45
C ARG A 8 -40.22 49.25 -22.07
N ALA A 9 -39.01 49.82 -22.07
CA ALA A 9 -37.81 49.15 -22.58
C ALA A 9 -37.27 48.06 -21.63
N ARG A 10 -37.45 48.21 -20.30
CA ARG A 10 -37.03 47.19 -19.32
C ARG A 10 -38.04 46.03 -19.18
N GLY A 11 -39.32 46.26 -19.44
CA GLY A 11 -40.35 45.21 -19.42
C GLY A 11 -40.27 44.22 -20.59
N GLN A 12 -39.69 44.62 -21.73
CA GLN A 12 -39.57 43.77 -22.92
C GLN A 12 -38.25 42.98 -23.01
N ARG A 13 -37.21 43.33 -22.22
CA ARG A 13 -35.94 42.57 -22.20
C ARG A 13 -35.95 41.36 -21.24
N ALA A 14 -36.91 41.28 -20.33
CA ALA A 14 -37.05 40.14 -19.40
C ALA A 14 -37.89 38.97 -19.98
N ALA A 15 -38.52 39.15 -21.14
CA ALA A 15 -39.47 38.19 -21.72
C ALA A 15 -38.93 37.39 -22.93
N ALA A 16 -37.64 37.48 -23.24
CA ALA A 16 -37.04 36.78 -24.37
C ALA A 16 -35.74 36.05 -24.01
N GLU A 17 -35.69 35.40 -22.84
CA GLU A 17 -34.85 34.21 -22.75
C GLU A 17 -35.56 33.12 -23.54
N THR A 18 -35.19 33.01 -24.82
CA THR A 18 -35.65 31.96 -25.70
C THR A 18 -35.48 30.61 -24.99
N PHE A 19 -36.56 29.82 -24.96
CA PHE A 19 -36.58 28.43 -24.47
C PHE A 19 -35.28 27.63 -24.74
N PRO A 20 -34.63 27.72 -25.93
CA PRO A 20 -33.33 27.10 -26.20
C PRO A 20 -32.16 27.56 -25.32
N ALA A 21 -32.09 28.81 -24.87
CA ALA A 21 -31.00 29.32 -24.02
C ALA A 21 -31.06 28.74 -22.59
N ARG A 22 -32.27 28.63 -22.03
CA ARG A 22 -32.50 27.95 -20.73
C ARG A 22 -32.19 26.45 -20.82
N MET A 23 -32.54 25.82 -21.94
CA MET A 23 -32.21 24.41 -22.22
C MET A 23 -30.69 24.18 -22.31
N ARG A 24 -29.95 25.05 -23.01
CA ARG A 24 -28.48 24.94 -23.11
C ARG A 24 -27.77 25.14 -21.77
N MET A 25 -28.22 26.09 -20.94
CA MET A 25 -27.67 26.27 -19.60
C MET A 25 -27.99 25.09 -18.67
N ARG A 26 -29.19 24.52 -18.74
CA ARG A 26 -29.53 23.29 -18.00
C ARG A 26 -28.69 22.10 -18.48
N ALA A 27 -28.54 21.91 -19.79
CA ALA A 27 -27.72 20.84 -20.36
C ALA A 27 -26.23 20.97 -19.98
N HIS A 28 -25.70 22.20 -19.94
CA HIS A 28 -24.32 22.43 -19.52
C HIS A 28 -24.11 22.15 -18.02
N ARG A 29 -25.02 22.58 -17.15
CA ARG A 29 -24.98 22.26 -15.70
C ARG A 29 -25.12 20.76 -15.44
N VAL A 30 -25.99 20.07 -16.17
CA VAL A 30 -26.12 18.62 -16.08
C VAL A 30 -24.82 17.94 -16.52
N ARG A 31 -24.20 18.38 -17.62
CA ARG A 31 -22.89 17.84 -18.07
C ARG A 31 -21.78 18.05 -17.05
N THR A 32 -21.66 19.23 -16.44
CA THR A 32 -20.62 19.50 -15.43
C THR A 32 -20.90 18.76 -14.12
N ALA A 33 -22.16 18.64 -13.70
CA ALA A 33 -22.53 17.82 -12.54
C ALA A 33 -22.23 16.34 -12.77
N VAL A 34 -22.58 15.79 -13.94
CA VAL A 34 -22.27 14.39 -14.33
C VAL A 34 -20.77 14.16 -14.36
N ARG A 35 -19.98 15.08 -14.91
CA ARG A 35 -18.52 14.97 -14.95
C ARG A 35 -17.90 15.04 -13.55
N LYS A 36 -18.38 15.94 -12.69
CA LYS A 36 -17.88 16.09 -11.32
C LYS A 36 -18.24 14.88 -10.46
N SER A 37 -19.50 14.45 -10.46
CA SER A 37 -19.95 13.27 -9.73
C SER A 37 -19.33 11.97 -10.25
N GLY A 38 -19.02 11.86 -11.54
CA GLY A 38 -18.22 10.76 -12.07
C GLY A 38 -16.82 10.73 -11.45
N VAL A 39 -16.13 11.88 -11.43
CA VAL A 39 -14.80 12.02 -10.81
C VAL A 39 -14.83 11.74 -9.30
N ASP A 40 -15.86 12.22 -8.59
CA ASP A 40 -16.01 12.03 -7.15
C ASP A 40 -16.36 10.57 -6.80
N TYR A 41 -17.16 9.89 -7.63
CA TYR A 41 -17.40 8.44 -7.54
C TYR A 41 -16.09 7.66 -7.70
N PHE A 42 -15.22 8.06 -8.62
CA PHE A 42 -13.87 7.47 -8.77
C PHE A 42 -12.91 7.80 -7.61
N ARG A 43 -13.20 8.83 -6.79
CA ARG A 43 -12.39 9.21 -5.63
C ARG A 43 -12.78 8.52 -4.32
N GLY A 44 -13.95 7.88 -4.27
CA GLY A 44 -14.42 7.10 -3.11
C GLY A 44 -15.52 7.79 -2.29
N ASP A 45 -15.70 9.11 -2.46
CA ASP A 45 -16.64 9.91 -1.68
C ASP A 45 -17.96 10.20 -2.43
N GLY A 46 -18.02 9.89 -3.72
CA GLY A 46 -19.19 10.16 -4.58
C GLY A 46 -20.32 9.13 -4.47
N SER A 47 -21.54 9.61 -4.63
CA SER A 47 -22.74 8.77 -4.72
C SER A 47 -22.75 7.91 -6.00
N ASP A 48 -23.14 6.64 -5.91
CA ASP A 48 -23.21 5.71 -7.04
C ASP A 48 -24.44 5.90 -7.95
N TRP A 49 -25.22 6.96 -7.73
CA TRP A 49 -26.45 7.28 -8.46
C TRP A 49 -26.28 7.37 -9.98
N ILE A 50 -25.15 7.85 -10.50
CA ILE A 50 -24.94 7.91 -11.96
C ILE A 50 -24.81 6.51 -12.55
N ALA A 51 -24.04 5.64 -11.89
CA ALA A 51 -23.91 4.25 -12.31
C ALA A 51 -25.25 3.51 -12.17
N LEU A 52 -26.00 3.78 -11.08
CA LEU A 52 -27.32 3.20 -10.85
C LEU A 52 -28.28 3.61 -11.96
N VAL A 53 -28.39 4.90 -12.26
CA VAL A 53 -29.27 5.40 -13.33
C VAL A 53 -28.87 4.82 -14.68
N GLY A 54 -27.56 4.79 -15.00
CA GLY A 54 -27.06 4.20 -16.24
C GLY A 54 -27.46 2.73 -16.40
N LEU A 55 -27.28 1.92 -15.36
CA LEU A 55 -27.65 0.50 -15.36
C LEU A 55 -29.16 0.27 -15.30
N LEU A 56 -29.90 1.12 -14.59
CA LEU A 56 -31.35 0.99 -14.48
C LEU A 56 -32.03 1.34 -15.81
N LEU A 57 -31.44 2.22 -16.62
CA LEU A 57 -31.92 2.53 -17.98
C LEU A 57 -31.71 1.37 -18.98
N THR A 58 -30.74 0.47 -18.74
CA THR A 58 -30.55 -0.67 -19.65
C THR A 58 -31.59 -1.75 -19.45
N VAL A 59 -32.16 -1.89 -18.24
CA VAL A 59 -33.20 -2.89 -17.91
C VAL A 59 -34.44 -2.76 -18.83
N PRO A 60 -35.13 -1.61 -18.93
CA PRO A 60 -36.28 -1.49 -19.82
C PRO A 60 -35.91 -1.57 -21.31
N LEU A 61 -34.68 -1.15 -21.68
CA LEU A 61 -34.20 -1.28 -23.06
C LEU A 61 -34.03 -2.74 -23.46
N ILE A 62 -33.45 -3.56 -22.58
CA ILE A 62 -33.31 -5.01 -22.75
C ILE A 62 -34.69 -5.64 -22.82
N ALA A 63 -35.58 -5.34 -21.88
CA ALA A 63 -36.92 -5.91 -21.84
C ALA A 63 -37.72 -5.60 -23.11
N PHE A 64 -37.65 -4.36 -23.59
CA PHE A 64 -38.29 -3.97 -24.85
C PHE A 64 -37.70 -4.71 -26.06
N ALA A 65 -36.38 -4.86 -26.12
CA ALA A 65 -35.71 -5.63 -27.18
C ALA A 65 -36.10 -7.11 -27.15
N THR A 66 -36.25 -7.68 -25.96
CA THR A 66 -36.70 -9.07 -25.75
C THR A 66 -38.14 -9.27 -26.24
N ILE A 67 -39.05 -8.33 -25.96
CA ILE A 67 -40.43 -8.40 -26.45
C ILE A 67 -40.49 -8.29 -27.99
N LEU A 68 -39.68 -7.41 -28.59
CA LEU A 68 -39.67 -7.24 -30.05
C LEU A 68 -39.04 -8.40 -30.81
N ASN A 69 -37.96 -8.99 -30.28
CA ASN A 69 -37.24 -10.05 -30.95
C ASN A 69 -36.63 -11.06 -29.97
N PRO A 70 -37.47 -11.96 -29.41
CA PRO A 70 -37.06 -12.84 -28.31
C PRO A 70 -36.03 -13.91 -28.74
N VAL A 71 -35.87 -14.16 -30.04
CA VAL A 71 -34.85 -15.06 -30.58
C VAL A 71 -33.45 -14.46 -30.50
N TRP A 72 -33.32 -13.15 -30.73
CA TRP A 72 -32.04 -12.44 -30.70
C TRP A 72 -31.68 -11.92 -29.31
N CYS A 73 -32.68 -11.57 -28.49
CA CYS A 73 -32.48 -11.03 -27.16
C CYS A 73 -33.32 -11.82 -26.13
N SER A 74 -32.70 -12.80 -25.49
CA SER A 74 -33.40 -13.62 -24.50
C SER A 74 -33.60 -12.88 -23.17
N PRO A 75 -34.63 -13.22 -22.38
CA PRO A 75 -34.82 -12.71 -21.02
C PRO A 75 -33.59 -12.84 -20.10
N ALA A 76 -32.70 -13.80 -20.38
CA ALA A 76 -31.46 -14.01 -19.62
C ALA A 76 -30.45 -12.86 -19.77
N VAL A 77 -30.60 -11.99 -20.77
CA VAL A 77 -29.72 -10.82 -20.99
C VAL A 77 -29.78 -9.84 -19.82
N LEU A 78 -30.85 -9.87 -19.00
CA LEU A 78 -30.95 -9.11 -17.74
C LEU A 78 -29.86 -9.46 -16.72
N VAL A 79 -29.13 -10.56 -16.89
CA VAL A 79 -27.92 -10.86 -16.10
C VAL A 79 -26.84 -9.80 -16.29
N LEU A 80 -26.69 -9.23 -17.49
CA LEU A 80 -25.61 -8.29 -17.80
C LEU A 80 -25.63 -7.03 -16.90
N PRO A 81 -26.75 -6.30 -16.77
CA PRO A 81 -26.80 -5.16 -15.85
C PRO A 81 -26.63 -5.58 -14.39
N ILE A 82 -27.10 -6.77 -13.99
CA ILE A 82 -26.95 -7.27 -12.62
C ILE A 82 -25.48 -7.54 -12.28
N VAL A 83 -24.75 -8.23 -13.16
CA VAL A 83 -23.32 -8.51 -12.97
C VAL A 83 -22.50 -7.22 -12.98
N ALA A 84 -22.78 -6.32 -13.94
CA ALA A 84 -22.16 -5.00 -13.96
C ALA A 84 -22.50 -4.20 -12.69
N GLY A 85 -23.74 -4.32 -12.19
CA GLY A 85 -24.19 -3.74 -10.95
C GLY A 85 -23.44 -4.26 -9.72
N GLY A 86 -23.23 -5.58 -9.62
CA GLY A 86 -22.45 -6.18 -8.53
C GLY A 86 -21.02 -5.64 -8.43
N LEU A 87 -20.41 -5.32 -9.58
CA LEU A 87 -19.05 -4.79 -9.65
C LEU A 87 -18.96 -3.28 -9.34
N VAL A 88 -20.05 -2.54 -9.53
CA VAL A 88 -20.04 -1.06 -9.52
C VAL A 88 -20.88 -0.49 -8.37
N LEU A 89 -22.11 -0.97 -8.15
CA LEU A 89 -23.08 -0.40 -7.23
C LEU A 89 -22.92 -0.83 -5.77
N ARG A 90 -23.29 0.05 -4.84
CA ARG A 90 -23.38 -0.29 -3.41
C ARG A 90 -24.50 -1.33 -3.19
N PRO A 91 -24.43 -2.16 -2.13
CA PRO A 91 -25.43 -3.19 -1.88
C PRO A 91 -26.88 -2.67 -1.87
N ALA A 92 -27.12 -1.50 -1.28
CA ALA A 92 -28.45 -0.87 -1.25
C ALA A 92 -28.95 -0.47 -2.64
N SER A 93 -28.11 0.16 -3.47
CA SER A 93 -28.44 0.55 -4.84
C SER A 93 -28.63 -0.67 -5.75
N LEU A 94 -27.85 -1.73 -5.52
CA LEU A 94 -27.95 -2.98 -6.27
C LEU A 94 -29.29 -3.69 -6.03
N LEU A 95 -29.85 -3.63 -4.82
CA LEU A 95 -31.19 -4.15 -4.55
C LEU A 95 -32.25 -3.46 -5.42
N GLY A 96 -32.11 -2.15 -5.65
CA GLY A 96 -33.00 -1.41 -6.56
C GLY A 96 -32.89 -1.91 -8.01
N LEU A 97 -31.67 -2.15 -8.50
CA LEU A 97 -31.45 -2.70 -9.83
C LEU A 97 -31.99 -4.14 -9.95
N TYR A 98 -31.81 -4.96 -8.92
CA TYR A 98 -32.32 -6.32 -8.88
C TYR A 98 -33.85 -6.36 -8.87
N ALA A 99 -34.50 -5.47 -8.11
CA ALA A 99 -35.95 -5.31 -8.14
C ALA A 99 -36.47 -4.88 -9.52
N ALA A 100 -35.77 -3.97 -10.20
CA ALA A 100 -36.12 -3.56 -11.57
C ALA A 100 -36.00 -4.70 -12.58
N ALA A 101 -34.93 -5.51 -12.50
CA ALA A 101 -34.75 -6.68 -13.35
C ALA A 101 -35.81 -7.77 -13.08
N ALA A 102 -36.19 -7.98 -11.81
CA ALA A 102 -37.27 -8.88 -11.46
C ALA A 102 -38.63 -8.40 -12.02
N ALA A 103 -38.91 -7.09 -11.93
CA ALA A 103 -40.11 -6.51 -12.55
C ALA A 103 -40.12 -6.67 -14.07
N ALA A 104 -38.99 -6.47 -14.75
CA ALA A 104 -38.85 -6.69 -16.19
C ALA A 104 -39.12 -8.16 -16.56
N LEU A 105 -38.56 -9.12 -15.82
CA LEU A 105 -38.85 -10.55 -15.99
C LEU A 105 -40.34 -10.89 -15.83
N ILE A 106 -41.02 -10.26 -14.87
CA ILE A 106 -42.47 -10.45 -14.67
C ILE A 106 -43.23 -9.93 -15.90
N VAL A 107 -42.89 -8.75 -16.41
CA VAL A 107 -43.52 -8.18 -17.62
C VAL A 107 -43.27 -9.08 -18.83
N GLU A 108 -42.03 -9.51 -19.06
CA GLU A 108 -41.67 -10.43 -20.15
C GLU A 108 -42.42 -11.77 -20.03
N SER A 109 -42.60 -12.29 -18.81
CA SER A 109 -43.34 -13.54 -18.56
C SER A 109 -44.82 -13.42 -18.93
N VAL A 110 -45.44 -12.26 -18.63
CA VAL A 110 -46.84 -12.00 -18.97
C VAL A 110 -47.03 -11.80 -20.48
N GLU A 111 -46.15 -11.01 -21.10
CA GLU A 111 -46.25 -10.66 -22.53
C GLU A 111 -45.87 -11.81 -23.47
N LEU A 112 -44.85 -12.59 -23.12
CA LEU A 112 -44.39 -13.72 -23.95
C LEU A 112 -45.25 -14.98 -23.75
N GLY A 113 -46.12 -15.01 -22.74
CA GLY A 113 -47.04 -16.12 -22.45
C GLY A 113 -46.40 -17.36 -21.80
N PRO A 114 -47.16 -18.46 -21.62
CA PRO A 114 -46.71 -19.64 -20.89
C PRO A 114 -45.44 -20.28 -21.47
N TYR A 115 -44.49 -20.66 -20.62
CA TYR A 115 -43.20 -21.22 -21.04
C TYR A 115 -43.30 -22.54 -21.84
N ALA A 116 -44.45 -23.22 -21.82
CA ALA A 116 -44.65 -24.52 -22.47
C ALA A 116 -44.79 -24.44 -24.01
N GLU A 117 -44.96 -23.25 -24.58
CA GLU A 117 -45.35 -23.09 -25.99
C GLU A 117 -44.24 -22.49 -26.90
N GLY A 118 -43.01 -22.31 -26.41
CA GLY A 118 -41.92 -21.81 -27.24
C GLY A 118 -40.58 -21.61 -26.53
N ALA A 119 -39.48 -21.81 -27.26
CA ALA A 119 -38.12 -21.75 -26.72
C ALA A 119 -37.62 -20.35 -26.34
N ALA A 120 -38.31 -19.29 -26.79
CA ALA A 120 -37.92 -17.90 -26.58
C ALA A 120 -38.67 -17.21 -25.41
N ARG A 121 -39.38 -17.99 -24.58
CA ARG A 121 -40.21 -17.50 -23.47
C ARG A 121 -39.45 -17.55 -22.13
N VAL A 122 -39.98 -16.88 -21.10
CA VAL A 122 -39.38 -16.88 -19.76
C VAL A 122 -39.51 -18.26 -19.13
N THR A 123 -38.42 -19.03 -19.10
CA THR A 123 -38.40 -20.35 -18.47
C THR A 123 -38.07 -20.26 -16.98
N PRO A 124 -38.46 -21.25 -16.15
CA PRO A 124 -37.99 -21.34 -14.77
C PRO A 124 -36.45 -21.30 -14.63
N GLY A 125 -35.74 -21.86 -15.61
CA GLY A 125 -34.28 -21.80 -15.67
C GLY A 125 -33.75 -20.37 -15.86
N THR A 126 -34.43 -19.54 -16.65
CA THR A 126 -34.05 -18.13 -16.82
C THR A 126 -34.23 -17.33 -15.52
N VAL A 127 -35.35 -17.56 -14.81
CA VAL A 127 -35.59 -16.94 -13.50
C VAL A 127 -34.51 -17.36 -12.51
N LEU A 128 -34.17 -18.65 -12.46
CA LEU A 128 -33.11 -19.15 -11.58
C LEU A 128 -31.74 -18.53 -11.91
N THR A 129 -31.38 -18.42 -13.19
CA THR A 129 -30.11 -17.81 -13.62
C THR A 129 -30.03 -16.35 -13.21
N VAL A 130 -31.08 -15.56 -13.47
CA VAL A 130 -31.11 -14.13 -13.08
C VAL A 130 -31.06 -13.97 -11.56
N ALA A 131 -31.79 -14.81 -10.82
CA ALA A 131 -31.77 -14.80 -9.35
C ALA A 131 -30.40 -15.20 -8.78
N ALA A 132 -29.77 -16.25 -9.32
CA ALA A 132 -28.44 -16.69 -8.90
C ALA A 132 -27.39 -15.61 -9.19
N CYS A 133 -27.41 -15.00 -10.38
CA CYS A 133 -26.53 -13.87 -10.70
C CYS A 133 -26.78 -12.65 -9.80
N GLY A 134 -28.04 -12.38 -9.43
CA GLY A 134 -28.40 -11.35 -8.45
C GLY A 134 -27.80 -11.63 -7.07
N PHE A 135 -27.92 -12.87 -6.60
CA PHE A 135 -27.35 -13.31 -5.34
C PHE A 135 -25.81 -13.20 -5.33
N PHE A 136 -25.13 -13.73 -6.35
CA PHE A 136 -23.67 -13.58 -6.47
C PHE A 136 -23.25 -12.13 -6.63
N GLY A 137 -24.01 -11.31 -7.36
CA GLY A 137 -23.78 -9.88 -7.48
C GLY A 137 -23.87 -9.16 -6.12
N LEU A 138 -24.85 -9.52 -5.28
CA LEU A 138 -24.98 -9.01 -3.91
C LEU A 138 -23.84 -9.48 -3.02
N LEU A 139 -23.43 -10.75 -3.10
CA LEU A 139 -22.26 -11.25 -2.37
C LEU A 139 -21.00 -10.47 -2.75
N ILE A 140 -20.72 -10.32 -4.05
CA ILE A 140 -19.58 -9.54 -4.55
C ILE A 140 -19.65 -8.09 -4.04
N ALA A 141 -20.82 -7.46 -4.10
CA ALA A 141 -21.02 -6.10 -3.61
C ALA A 141 -20.80 -5.99 -2.08
N GLN A 142 -21.25 -6.99 -1.30
CA GLN A 142 -21.06 -7.04 0.14
C GLN A 142 -19.59 -7.26 0.51
N PHE A 143 -18.90 -8.22 -0.10
CA PHE A 143 -17.47 -8.44 0.08
C PHE A 143 -16.69 -7.17 -0.25
N ARG A 144 -16.99 -6.53 -1.38
CA ARG A 144 -16.39 -5.24 -1.77
C ARG A 144 -16.64 -4.14 -0.74
N SER A 145 -17.84 -4.08 -0.14
CA SER A 145 -18.15 -3.08 0.89
C SER A 145 -17.43 -3.34 2.22
N ARG A 146 -17.24 -4.61 2.62
CA ARG A 146 -16.49 -4.98 3.84
C ARG A 146 -15.01 -4.71 3.71
N VAL A 147 -14.44 -4.92 2.52
CA VAL A 147 -13.01 -4.67 2.25
C VAL A 147 -12.71 -3.17 2.28
N GLY A 148 -13.72 -2.28 2.14
CA GLY A 148 -13.54 -0.83 2.28
C GLY A 148 -12.65 -0.18 1.20
N VAL A 149 -12.18 -0.96 0.21
CA VAL A 149 -11.32 -0.50 -0.88
C VAL A 149 -12.14 -0.38 -2.17
N PRO A 150 -12.28 0.83 -2.74
CA PRO A 150 -12.88 1.01 -4.07
C PRO A 150 -12.11 0.19 -5.13
N TRP A 151 -12.84 -0.54 -5.99
CA TRP A 151 -12.38 -1.56 -6.96
C TRP A 151 -11.37 -1.09 -8.05
N ARG A 152 -10.72 0.07 -7.91
CA ARG A 152 -9.56 0.47 -8.74
C ARG A 152 -8.30 0.79 -7.94
N ARG A 153 -8.30 0.42 -6.66
CA ARG A 153 -7.30 0.84 -5.68
C ARG A 153 -6.77 -0.34 -4.84
N GLY A 154 -6.74 -1.56 -5.37
CA GLY A 154 -5.93 -2.65 -4.76
C GLY A 154 -4.48 -2.22 -4.53
N GLY A 155 -3.98 -1.30 -5.37
CA GLY A 155 -2.69 -0.65 -5.17
C GLY A 155 -2.64 0.42 -4.07
N THR A 156 -3.74 0.98 -3.53
CA THR A 156 -3.63 2.10 -2.57
C THR A 156 -3.50 1.70 -1.12
N MET A 157 -4.03 0.56 -0.68
CA MET A 157 -3.67 0.07 0.66
C MET A 157 -2.20 -0.33 0.68
N LEU A 158 -1.73 -1.03 -0.35
CA LEU A 158 -0.33 -1.41 -0.48
C LEU A 158 0.59 -0.19 -0.66
N PHE A 159 0.14 0.84 -1.39
CA PHE A 159 0.84 2.12 -1.50
C PHE A 159 0.82 2.92 -0.19
N ASP A 160 -0.30 2.95 0.53
CA ASP A 160 -0.39 3.66 1.82
C ASP A 160 0.47 2.96 2.88
N LEU A 161 0.47 1.62 2.89
CA LEU A 161 1.36 0.80 3.71
C LEU A 161 2.83 1.09 3.37
N ARG A 162 3.20 1.06 2.07
CA ARG A 162 4.53 1.46 1.60
C ARG A 162 4.91 2.84 2.09
N GLU A 163 4.04 3.81 1.86
CA GLU A 163 4.35 5.21 2.15
C GLU A 163 4.49 5.44 3.65
N ARG A 164 3.69 4.74 4.48
CA ARG A 164 3.82 4.80 5.94
C ARG A 164 5.12 4.18 6.44
N ILE A 165 5.46 2.96 5.98
CA ILE A 165 6.73 2.30 6.33
C ILE A 165 7.90 3.20 5.88
N ARG A 166 7.89 3.68 4.63
CA ARG A 166 8.92 4.57 4.09
C ARG A 166 9.02 5.90 4.86
N THR A 167 7.90 6.44 5.32
CA THR A 167 7.88 7.68 6.11
C THR A 167 8.50 7.46 7.48
N GLN A 168 8.26 6.31 8.11
CA GLN A 168 8.88 5.92 9.37
C GLN A 168 10.38 5.59 9.22
N SER A 169 10.78 5.03 8.07
CA SER A 169 12.18 4.71 7.76
C SER A 169 13.01 5.87 7.23
N ARG A 170 12.80 7.09 7.72
CA ARG A 170 13.64 8.23 7.35
C ARG A 170 14.75 8.46 8.39
N LEU A 171 16.00 8.37 7.94
CA LEU A 171 17.13 8.70 8.79
C LEU A 171 17.20 10.21 9.14
N PRO A 172 17.42 10.57 10.41
CA PRO A 172 17.46 11.97 10.88
C PRO A 172 18.73 12.72 10.45
N LYS A 173 18.62 14.02 10.17
CA LYS A 173 19.77 14.89 9.77
C LYS A 173 20.93 14.78 10.77
N LEU A 174 22.11 14.42 10.26
CA LEU A 174 23.35 14.29 11.02
C LEU A 174 24.10 15.62 11.01
N PRO A 175 24.94 15.87 12.04
CA PRO A 175 25.82 17.04 12.05
C PRO A 175 26.85 16.98 10.93
N GLN A 176 27.54 18.10 10.72
CA GLN A 176 28.61 18.21 9.73
C GLN A 176 29.74 17.22 10.07
N GLY A 177 30.36 16.62 9.05
CA GLY A 177 31.38 15.58 9.24
C GLY A 177 30.81 14.16 9.35
N TRP A 178 29.49 13.98 9.12
CA TRP A 178 28.84 12.68 9.08
C TRP A 178 27.98 12.56 7.83
N HIS A 179 28.16 11.44 7.12
CA HIS A 179 27.36 11.05 5.98
C HIS A 179 26.56 9.80 6.28
N ARG A 180 25.38 9.68 5.68
CA ARG A 180 24.53 8.50 5.84
C ARG A 180 23.76 8.21 4.57
N GLU A 181 23.58 6.93 4.29
CA GLU A 181 22.75 6.46 3.20
C GLU A 181 21.97 5.23 3.59
N MET A 182 20.82 5.08 2.95
CA MET A 182 19.99 3.92 3.15
C MET A 182 19.23 3.62 1.87
N ALA A 183 19.18 2.36 1.52
CA ALA A 183 18.36 1.84 0.46
C ALA A 183 17.55 0.65 0.99
N LEU A 184 16.26 0.61 0.65
CA LEU A 184 15.38 -0.54 0.88
C LEU A 184 14.79 -0.96 -0.46
N ARG A 185 14.81 -2.27 -0.75
CA ARG A 185 14.37 -2.83 -2.03
C ARG A 185 13.50 -4.07 -1.78
N PRO A 186 12.18 -3.95 -1.97
CA PRO A 186 11.23 -5.05 -1.76
C PRO A 186 11.46 -6.27 -2.65
N ALA A 187 11.02 -7.43 -2.17
CA ALA A 187 10.93 -8.69 -2.90
C ALA A 187 9.92 -8.62 -4.05
N GLY A 188 10.22 -9.31 -5.16
CA GLY A 188 9.24 -9.62 -6.23
C GLY A 188 8.56 -8.44 -6.92
N GLY A 189 9.13 -7.23 -6.86
CA GLY A 189 8.49 -6.02 -7.40
C GLY A 189 7.23 -5.61 -6.64
N GLN A 190 7.04 -6.14 -5.42
CA GLN A 190 5.98 -5.71 -4.51
C GLN A 190 6.20 -4.26 -4.09
N SER A 191 5.13 -3.58 -3.70
CA SER A 191 5.25 -2.21 -3.22
C SER A 191 5.66 -2.11 -1.75
N PHE A 192 5.87 -3.19 -1.01
CA PHE A 192 6.13 -3.12 0.44
C PHE A 192 7.21 -4.12 0.84
N SER A 193 7.89 -3.84 1.94
CA SER A 193 8.99 -4.64 2.52
C SER A 193 8.58 -5.09 3.92
N GLY A 194 8.96 -6.30 4.34
CA GLY A 194 9.05 -6.71 5.74
C GLY A 194 10.17 -5.96 6.47
N ASP A 195 11.26 -5.69 5.77
CA ASP A 195 12.35 -4.85 6.26
C ASP A 195 11.91 -3.41 6.53
N PHE A 196 12.32 -2.89 7.67
CA PHE A 196 12.20 -1.47 7.97
C PHE A 196 13.40 -0.97 8.77
N VAL A 197 13.66 0.32 8.63
CA VAL A 197 14.61 1.04 9.48
C VAL A 197 13.82 2.02 10.33
N VAL A 198 14.23 2.22 11.58
CA VAL A 198 13.76 3.33 12.41
C VAL A 198 14.98 4.01 13.00
N ALA A 199 15.02 5.33 12.95
CA ALA A 199 16.17 6.07 13.47
C ALA A 199 15.74 7.36 14.15
N ALA A 200 16.41 7.67 15.26
CA ALA A 200 16.18 8.89 16.01
C ALA A 200 17.52 9.48 16.46
N ARG A 201 17.55 10.81 16.57
CA ARG A 201 18.65 11.51 17.26
C ARG A 201 18.19 11.80 18.69
N THR A 202 18.82 11.14 19.65
CA THR A 202 18.48 11.19 21.08
C THR A 202 19.53 12.02 21.83
N HIS A 203 19.34 12.22 23.14
CA HIS A 203 20.26 13.01 23.97
C HIS A 203 20.58 14.40 23.38
N ASN A 204 19.56 15.21 23.09
CA ASN A 204 19.67 16.52 22.45
C ASN A 204 20.40 16.51 21.09
N GLY A 205 20.37 15.36 20.41
CA GLY A 205 20.98 15.17 19.11
C GLY A 205 22.40 14.63 19.15
N ARG A 206 23.00 14.40 20.32
CA ARG A 206 24.36 13.86 20.42
C ARG A 206 24.44 12.40 19.98
N THR A 207 23.41 11.62 20.26
CA THR A 207 23.39 10.18 19.98
C THR A 207 22.48 9.92 18.77
N LEU A 208 22.97 9.14 17.81
CA LEU A 208 22.16 8.55 16.76
C LEU A 208 21.81 7.12 17.17
N GLU A 209 20.53 6.83 17.26
CA GLU A 209 20.04 5.47 17.41
C GLU A 209 19.40 5.02 16.11
N VAL A 210 19.79 3.85 15.61
CA VAL A 210 19.23 3.25 14.39
C VAL A 210 18.90 1.79 14.66
N VAL A 211 17.72 1.38 14.23
CA VAL A 211 17.24 0.02 14.33
C VAL A 211 16.91 -0.44 12.92
N LEU A 212 17.60 -1.48 12.46
CA LEU A 212 17.24 -2.20 11.25
C LEU A 212 16.59 -3.51 11.69
N THR A 213 15.44 -3.81 11.12
CA THR A 213 14.63 -4.98 11.48
C THR A 213 14.12 -5.63 10.22
N ASP A 214 14.25 -6.95 10.14
CA ASP A 214 13.55 -7.79 9.18
C ASP A 214 12.51 -8.65 9.93
N VAL A 215 11.31 -8.70 9.37
CA VAL A 215 10.14 -9.33 9.98
C VAL A 215 9.82 -10.60 9.23
N SER A 216 9.75 -11.71 9.95
CA SER A 216 9.50 -13.00 9.32
C SER A 216 8.14 -13.07 8.64
N GLY A 217 8.13 -13.83 7.53
CA GLY A 217 6.96 -14.06 6.70
C GLY A 217 7.04 -13.34 5.36
N LYS A 218 5.95 -13.35 4.61
CA LYS A 218 5.88 -12.71 3.29
C LYS A 218 4.50 -12.15 3.00
N GLY A 219 4.45 -11.18 2.09
CA GLY A 219 3.18 -10.61 1.64
C GLY A 219 2.56 -9.65 2.66
N MET A 220 1.24 -9.49 2.59
CA MET A 220 0.54 -8.42 3.33
C MET A 220 0.64 -8.55 4.85
N ASP A 221 0.70 -9.78 5.38
CA ASP A 221 0.78 -9.98 6.83
C ASP A 221 2.12 -9.50 7.39
N ALA A 222 3.24 -9.88 6.76
CA ALA A 222 4.58 -9.38 7.12
C ALA A 222 4.65 -7.85 7.05
N ALA A 223 4.09 -7.24 6.01
CA ALA A 223 4.08 -5.79 5.85
C ALA A 223 3.23 -5.07 6.92
N SER A 224 2.12 -5.67 7.33
CA SER A 224 1.28 -5.15 8.42
C SER A 224 2.01 -5.20 9.77
N ARG A 225 2.72 -6.31 10.03
CA ARG A 225 3.57 -6.50 11.20
C ARG A 225 4.72 -5.49 11.21
N ALA A 226 5.41 -5.33 10.09
CA ALA A 226 6.48 -4.35 9.91
C ALA A 226 5.99 -2.92 10.22
N LEU A 227 4.81 -2.52 9.74
CA LEU A 227 4.25 -1.20 10.07
C LEU A 227 3.95 -1.04 11.57
N LEU A 228 3.38 -2.06 12.21
CA LEU A 228 3.10 -2.05 13.65
C LEU A 228 4.40 -1.95 14.46
N LEU A 229 5.41 -2.74 14.10
CA LEU A 229 6.71 -2.77 14.75
C LEU A 229 7.49 -1.47 14.54
N ALA A 230 7.52 -0.95 13.31
CA ALA A 230 8.16 0.33 13.02
C ALA A 230 7.57 1.47 13.86
N GLY A 231 6.23 1.49 14.03
CA GLY A 231 5.55 2.44 14.92
C GLY A 231 5.93 2.26 16.39
N ALA A 232 5.92 1.02 16.89
CA ALA A 232 6.28 0.72 18.27
C ALA A 232 7.75 1.07 18.57
N PHE A 233 8.67 0.62 17.72
CA PHE A 233 10.11 0.81 17.87
C PHE A 233 10.47 2.29 17.80
N SER A 234 9.81 3.06 16.92
CA SER A 234 9.97 4.52 16.87
C SER A 234 9.57 5.21 18.17
N GLY A 235 8.61 4.67 18.93
CA GLY A 235 8.23 5.21 20.24
C GLY A 235 9.19 4.81 21.36
N LEU A 236 9.86 3.66 21.23
CA LEU A 236 10.83 3.16 22.19
C LEU A 236 12.19 3.87 22.09
N LEU A 237 12.61 4.24 20.87
CA LEU A 237 13.88 4.95 20.65
C LEU A 237 13.95 6.25 21.45
N GLY A 238 15.01 6.40 22.25
CA GLY A 238 15.20 7.55 23.15
C GLY A 238 14.30 7.60 24.38
N SER A 239 13.33 6.69 24.51
CA SER A 239 12.48 6.54 25.71
C SER A 239 13.06 5.55 26.72
N LEU A 240 13.97 4.67 26.28
CA LEU A 240 14.64 3.65 27.07
C LEU A 240 16.16 3.81 26.99
N PRO A 241 16.92 3.34 27.99
CA PRO A 241 18.35 3.20 27.84
C PRO A 241 18.66 2.17 26.73
N PRO A 242 19.80 2.31 26.01
CA PRO A 242 20.16 1.46 24.87
C PRO A 242 19.99 -0.05 25.09
N HIS A 243 20.57 -0.58 26.17
CA HIS A 243 20.52 -2.01 26.51
C HIS A 243 19.10 -2.55 26.79
N ALA A 244 18.12 -1.68 27.07
CA ALA A 244 16.75 -2.09 27.36
C ALA A 244 15.83 -2.07 26.12
N PHE A 245 16.32 -1.56 24.97
CA PHE A 245 15.52 -1.46 23.75
C PHE A 245 15.11 -2.84 23.20
N LEU A 246 16.07 -3.73 22.91
CA LEU A 246 15.78 -5.06 22.36
C LEU A 246 14.96 -5.94 23.33
N PRO A 247 15.22 -5.97 24.65
CA PRO A 247 14.33 -6.64 25.60
C PRO A 247 12.88 -6.13 25.56
N ALA A 248 12.68 -4.82 25.49
CA ALA A 248 11.35 -4.23 25.41
C ALA A 248 10.66 -4.54 24.07
N ALA A 249 11.41 -4.53 22.97
CA ALA A 249 10.95 -4.93 21.65
C ALA A 249 10.54 -6.41 21.62
N ASN A 250 11.35 -7.31 22.19
CA ASN A 250 11.06 -8.73 22.34
C ASN A 250 9.74 -8.95 23.10
N GLY A 251 9.60 -8.31 24.26
CA GLY A 251 8.36 -8.37 25.04
C GLY A 251 7.15 -7.80 24.31
N TYR A 252 7.33 -6.80 23.43
CA TYR A 252 6.25 -6.29 22.58
C TYR A 252 5.80 -7.34 21.55
N LEU A 253 6.74 -8.00 20.86
CA LEU A 253 6.43 -9.07 19.89
C LEU A 253 5.71 -10.24 20.56
N LEU A 254 6.21 -10.72 21.70
CA LEU A 254 5.62 -11.84 22.44
C LEU A 254 4.15 -11.58 22.82
N ARG A 255 3.78 -10.33 23.11
CA ARG A 255 2.39 -9.95 23.42
C ARG A 255 1.47 -9.90 22.20
N GLN A 256 2.00 -9.87 20.98
CA GLN A 256 1.17 -9.88 19.77
C GLN A 256 0.60 -11.27 19.46
N ASP A 257 1.21 -12.33 20.00
CA ASP A 257 0.75 -13.73 19.86
C ASP A 257 0.52 -14.13 18.39
N TRP A 258 1.50 -13.84 17.54
CA TRP A 258 1.45 -14.19 16.12
C TRP A 258 1.96 -15.62 15.90
N ASP A 259 1.16 -16.46 15.23
CA ASP A 259 1.47 -17.88 14.95
C ASP A 259 2.87 -18.11 14.33
N GLU A 260 3.35 -17.16 13.52
CA GLU A 260 4.67 -17.18 12.86
C GLU A 260 5.34 -15.80 12.94
N GLY A 261 5.39 -15.18 14.12
CA GLY A 261 5.86 -13.80 14.30
C GLY A 261 7.17 -13.66 15.05
N PHE A 262 8.30 -13.77 14.36
CA PHE A 262 9.60 -13.39 14.88
C PHE A 262 10.22 -12.30 14.01
N ALA A 263 11.26 -11.65 14.52
CA ALA A 263 11.99 -10.65 13.75
C ALA A 263 13.48 -10.72 14.07
N THR A 264 14.30 -10.51 13.06
CA THR A 264 15.72 -10.21 13.26
C THR A 264 15.87 -8.70 13.45
N SER A 265 16.78 -8.25 14.30
CA SER A 265 17.03 -6.81 14.41
C SER A 265 18.44 -6.48 14.87
N ILE A 266 18.99 -5.39 14.35
CA ILE A 266 20.22 -4.78 14.83
C ILE A 266 19.94 -3.36 15.31
N HIS A 267 20.39 -3.03 16.51
CA HIS A 267 20.26 -1.71 17.14
C HIS A 267 21.65 -1.09 17.31
N LEU A 268 21.88 -0.01 16.57
CA LEU A 268 23.06 0.82 16.64
C LEU A 268 22.80 2.02 17.55
N VAL A 269 23.69 2.26 18.49
CA VAL A 269 23.75 3.49 19.29
C VAL A 269 25.10 4.14 19.06
N LEU A 270 25.13 5.29 18.40
CA LEU A 270 26.32 5.99 17.97
C LEU A 270 26.41 7.38 18.60
N ASP A 271 27.47 7.66 19.34
CA ASP A 271 27.82 9.01 19.78
C ASP A 271 28.45 9.78 18.60
N LEU A 272 27.77 10.83 18.14
CA LEU A 272 28.19 11.62 16.97
C LEU A 272 29.35 12.59 17.28
N GLU A 273 29.71 12.77 18.54
CA GLU A 273 30.83 13.61 18.98
C GLU A 273 32.12 12.78 19.04
N SER A 274 32.11 11.67 19.79
CA SER A 274 33.29 10.80 19.91
C SER A 274 33.45 9.85 18.73
N GLY A 275 32.35 9.42 18.12
CA GLY A 275 32.29 8.33 17.13
C GLY A 275 32.22 6.94 17.76
N ASP A 276 32.13 6.83 19.09
CA ASP A 276 31.96 5.55 19.76
C ASP A 276 30.55 5.02 19.51
N TYR A 277 30.44 3.70 19.33
CA TYR A 277 29.16 3.06 19.13
C TYR A 277 29.04 1.73 19.86
N GLU A 278 27.79 1.35 20.09
CA GLU A 278 27.37 0.05 20.59
C GLU A 278 26.41 -0.56 19.56
N LEU A 279 26.62 -1.84 19.23
CA LEU A 279 25.75 -2.64 18.36
C LEU A 279 25.15 -3.77 19.18
N TYR A 280 23.83 -3.84 19.22
CA TYR A 280 23.09 -4.96 19.78
C TYR A 280 22.43 -5.73 18.63
N SER A 281 22.46 -7.06 18.67
CA SER A 281 21.86 -7.91 17.62
C SER A 281 20.87 -8.89 18.22
N ALA A 282 19.74 -9.06 17.56
CA ALA A 282 18.73 -10.07 17.79
C ALA A 282 18.66 -10.97 16.55
N GLY A 283 19.53 -11.97 16.46
CA GLY A 283 19.63 -12.91 15.34
C GLY A 283 19.89 -12.27 13.97
N HIS A 284 20.41 -11.04 13.94
CA HIS A 284 20.66 -10.29 12.70
C HIS A 284 22.11 -10.48 12.21
N PRO A 285 22.38 -10.43 10.89
CA PRO A 285 23.73 -10.48 10.34
C PRO A 285 24.69 -9.45 10.97
N PRO A 286 26.01 -9.75 11.03
CA PRO A 286 26.99 -8.86 11.63
C PRO A 286 27.10 -7.54 10.85
N GLY A 287 27.37 -6.45 11.56
CA GLY A 287 27.74 -5.20 10.91
C GLY A 287 29.15 -5.28 10.33
N MET A 288 29.42 -4.52 9.27
CA MET A 288 30.75 -4.46 8.65
C MET A 288 31.32 -3.05 8.82
N GLN A 289 32.50 -2.93 9.44
CA GLN A 289 33.21 -1.66 9.57
C GLN A 289 34.42 -1.62 8.64
N LEU A 290 34.50 -0.62 7.78
CA LEU A 290 35.72 -0.28 7.05
C LEU A 290 36.57 0.66 7.89
N SER A 291 37.82 0.27 8.15
CA SER A 291 38.82 1.15 8.76
C SER A 291 39.57 1.92 7.68
N ALA A 292 39.44 3.25 7.65
CA ALA A 292 40.13 4.08 6.65
C ALA A 292 41.66 4.01 6.76
N GLY A 293 42.17 3.77 7.98
CA GLY A 293 43.61 3.64 8.22
C GLY A 293 44.23 2.39 7.59
N THR A 294 43.48 1.29 7.49
CA THR A 294 43.97 0.01 6.94
C THR A 294 43.38 -0.33 5.59
N GLY A 295 42.26 0.30 5.21
CA GLY A 295 41.47 -0.05 4.03
C GLY A 295 40.84 -1.45 4.13
N ARG A 296 40.63 -1.98 5.34
CA ARG A 296 40.08 -3.33 5.55
C ARG A 296 38.72 -3.28 6.22
N TRP A 297 37.86 -4.20 5.79
CA TRP A 297 36.59 -4.50 6.44
C TRP A 297 36.79 -5.43 7.63
N GLU A 298 36.12 -5.12 8.72
CA GLU A 298 36.08 -5.93 9.94
C GLU A 298 34.63 -6.23 10.31
N GLU A 299 34.34 -7.49 10.61
CA GLU A 299 33.05 -7.90 11.17
C GLU A 299 32.88 -7.36 12.59
N LYS A 300 31.69 -6.83 12.85
CA LYS A 300 31.20 -6.36 14.15
C LYS A 300 29.97 -7.18 14.51
N ALA A 301 30.23 -8.43 14.90
CA ALA A 301 29.21 -9.35 15.35
C ALA A 301 28.78 -9.02 16.78
N ALA A 302 27.48 -8.88 16.99
CA ALA A 302 26.85 -8.92 18.31
C ALA A 302 25.97 -10.18 18.35
N GLU A 303 25.83 -10.78 19.51
CA GLU A 303 25.06 -12.01 19.70
C GLU A 303 23.75 -11.73 20.45
N GLY A 304 22.70 -12.42 20.04
CA GLY A 304 21.41 -12.39 20.74
C GLY A 304 20.37 -13.22 19.98
N PRO A 305 19.35 -13.73 20.68
CA PRO A 305 18.30 -14.53 20.07
C PRO A 305 17.40 -13.71 19.13
N LEU A 306 16.62 -14.37 18.30
CA LEU A 306 15.56 -13.72 17.51
C LEU A 306 14.51 -13.08 18.44
N LEU A 307 13.96 -11.93 18.03
CA LEU A 307 12.85 -11.31 18.73
C LEU A 307 11.57 -12.15 18.57
N GLY A 308 10.79 -12.27 19.63
CA GLY A 308 9.49 -12.95 19.63
C GLY A 308 9.56 -14.47 19.86
N VAL A 309 10.74 -15.04 20.14
CA VAL A 309 10.89 -16.50 20.31
C VAL A 309 10.74 -16.94 21.77
N TYR A 310 11.41 -16.28 22.71
CA TYR A 310 11.30 -16.60 24.14
C TYR A 310 11.46 -15.37 25.02
N ASP A 311 10.86 -15.42 26.21
CA ASP A 311 10.89 -14.33 27.18
C ASP A 311 12.21 -14.29 27.96
N GLY A 312 12.61 -13.12 28.46
CA GLY A 312 13.85 -12.95 29.22
C GLY A 312 15.14 -13.05 28.39
N ALA A 313 15.05 -12.82 27.08
CA ALA A 313 16.22 -12.73 26.21
C ALA A 313 17.17 -11.59 26.62
N GLU A 314 18.46 -11.90 26.74
CA GLU A 314 19.54 -10.93 26.94
C GLU A 314 20.23 -10.63 25.60
N PHE A 315 20.62 -9.38 25.42
CA PHE A 315 21.23 -8.87 24.19
C PHE A 315 22.48 -8.09 24.56
N ASP A 316 23.65 -8.66 24.26
CA ASP A 316 24.93 -8.05 24.58
C ASP A 316 25.41 -7.13 23.45
N ALA A 317 26.01 -6.01 23.85
CA ALA A 317 26.51 -5.03 22.89
C ALA A 317 27.95 -5.32 22.48
N THR A 318 28.22 -5.27 21.18
CA THR A 318 29.56 -5.15 20.64
C THR A 318 29.92 -3.68 20.46
N LYS A 319 31.07 -3.27 20.97
CA LYS A 319 31.52 -1.87 20.95
C LYS A 319 32.53 -1.63 19.85
N GLY A 320 32.54 -0.41 19.33
CA GLY A 320 33.57 0.06 18.41
C GLY A 320 33.62 1.58 18.35
N THR A 321 34.52 2.09 17.51
CA THR A 321 34.67 3.54 17.29
C THR A 321 34.81 3.77 15.79
N LEU A 322 33.96 4.65 15.25
CA LEU A 322 34.09 5.18 13.90
C LEU A 322 35.05 6.36 13.91
N ARG A 323 36.27 6.15 13.43
CA ARG A 323 37.26 7.21 13.25
C ARG A 323 36.96 8.03 11.99
N PRO A 324 37.51 9.25 11.84
CA PRO A 324 37.39 10.00 10.59
C PRO A 324 37.85 9.15 9.40
N GLY A 325 37.01 9.08 8.37
CA GLY A 325 37.14 8.23 7.19
C GLY A 325 36.49 6.84 7.30
N ASP A 326 36.19 6.35 8.51
CA ASP A 326 35.62 5.01 8.70
C ASP A 326 34.16 4.95 8.24
N VAL A 327 33.73 3.74 7.88
CA VAL A 327 32.36 3.44 7.43
C VAL A 327 31.80 2.26 8.20
N LEU A 328 30.58 2.38 8.69
CA LEU A 328 29.79 1.28 9.22
C LEU A 328 28.67 0.93 8.24
N MET A 329 28.57 -0.36 7.93
CA MET A 329 27.59 -0.92 7.01
C MET A 329 26.73 -1.96 7.74
N LEU A 330 25.41 -1.76 7.73
CA LEU A 330 24.42 -2.69 8.29
C LEU A 330 23.46 -3.11 7.18
N PHE A 331 23.08 -4.38 7.13
CA PHE A 331 22.26 -4.95 6.05
C PHE A 331 21.43 -6.14 6.52
N THR A 332 20.30 -6.38 5.87
CA THR A 332 19.49 -7.58 6.11
C THR A 332 20.06 -8.80 5.40
N ASP A 333 19.66 -9.98 5.86
CA ASP A 333 20.05 -11.27 5.29
C ASP A 333 19.66 -11.39 3.83
N GLY A 334 18.52 -10.88 3.39
CA GLY A 334 18.11 -10.89 1.98
C GLY A 334 19.08 -10.18 1.01
N LEU A 335 20.08 -9.43 1.51
CA LEU A 335 21.18 -8.88 0.71
C LEU A 335 22.35 -9.86 0.51
N VAL A 336 22.61 -10.74 1.47
CA VAL A 336 23.80 -11.59 1.52
C VAL A 336 23.47 -13.09 1.46
N GLU A 337 22.25 -13.48 1.80
CA GLU A 337 21.76 -14.85 1.77
C GLU A 337 21.03 -15.13 0.45
N THR A 338 21.40 -16.22 -0.20
CA THR A 338 20.67 -16.75 -1.36
C THR A 338 20.56 -18.26 -1.26
N SER A 339 19.57 -18.86 -1.92
CA SER A 339 19.35 -20.32 -1.86
C SER A 339 20.53 -21.18 -2.32
N ASP A 340 21.46 -20.59 -3.07
CA ASP A 340 22.64 -21.22 -3.64
C ASP A 340 23.95 -20.89 -2.89
N ARG A 341 23.94 -20.01 -1.88
CA ARG A 341 25.17 -19.47 -1.26
C ARG A 341 25.05 -19.27 0.24
N ASP A 342 26.18 -19.39 0.91
CA ASP A 342 26.31 -19.09 2.32
C ASP A 342 26.42 -17.57 2.55
N ILE A 343 25.98 -17.10 3.71
CA ILE A 343 26.01 -15.71 4.16
C ILE A 343 27.43 -15.15 4.08
N ALA A 344 28.45 -15.94 4.45
CA ALA A 344 29.84 -15.51 4.42
C ALA A 344 30.32 -15.15 3.00
N GLU A 345 29.90 -15.91 1.98
CA GLU A 345 30.22 -15.60 0.57
C GLU A 345 29.48 -14.33 0.11
N GLY A 346 28.24 -14.14 0.55
CA GLY A 346 27.48 -12.93 0.30
C GLY A 346 28.12 -11.67 0.89
N ILE A 347 28.63 -11.77 2.12
CA ILE A 347 29.35 -10.69 2.81
C ILE A 347 30.64 -10.35 2.07
N ASP A 348 31.45 -11.34 1.67
CA ASP A 348 32.70 -11.12 0.93
C ASP A 348 32.44 -10.40 -0.41
N ARG A 349 31.38 -10.80 -1.12
CA ARG A 349 30.97 -10.12 -2.34
C ARG A 349 30.49 -8.68 -2.09
N LEU A 350 29.73 -8.46 -1.02
CA LEU A 350 29.24 -7.14 -0.65
C LEU A 350 30.39 -6.19 -0.31
N THR A 351 31.34 -6.62 0.51
CA THR A 351 32.52 -5.81 0.86
C THR A 351 33.43 -5.57 -0.35
N GLY A 352 33.65 -6.58 -1.20
CA GLY A 352 34.42 -6.44 -2.43
C GLY A 352 33.81 -5.45 -3.44
N GLU A 353 32.48 -5.36 -3.52
CA GLU A 353 31.80 -4.31 -4.30
C GLU A 353 31.86 -2.94 -3.60
N ALA A 354 31.78 -2.91 -2.27
CA ALA A 354 31.90 -1.70 -1.47
C ALA A 354 33.28 -1.04 -1.56
N ASP A 355 34.34 -1.81 -1.79
CA ASP A 355 35.71 -1.32 -1.98
C ASP A 355 35.84 -0.30 -3.13
N ARG A 356 34.96 -0.37 -4.13
CA ARG A 356 34.93 0.59 -5.26
C ARG A 356 34.58 2.01 -4.83
N TYR A 357 33.93 2.17 -3.68
CA TYR A 357 33.47 3.46 -3.16
C TYR A 357 34.42 4.07 -2.15
N VAL A 358 35.44 3.34 -1.70
CA VAL A 358 36.37 3.79 -0.64
C VAL A 358 37.12 5.07 -1.04
N GLN A 359 37.51 5.20 -2.31
CA GLN A 359 38.20 6.40 -2.80
C GLN A 359 37.26 7.53 -3.21
N GLY A 360 36.05 7.21 -3.65
CA GLY A 360 35.07 8.19 -4.16
C GLY A 360 34.10 8.73 -3.11
N GLY A 361 34.10 8.13 -1.91
CA GLY A 361 33.08 8.31 -0.91
C GLY A 361 31.84 7.47 -1.21
N PHE A 362 31.09 7.13 -0.17
CA PHE A 362 29.88 6.30 -0.26
C PHE A 362 28.64 7.11 -0.65
N HIS A 363 28.78 8.10 -1.54
CA HIS A 363 27.66 8.90 -2.04
C HIS A 363 26.91 8.15 -3.16
N GLY A 364 25.63 7.86 -2.95
CA GLY A 364 24.76 7.03 -3.79
C GLY A 364 25.04 5.52 -3.69
N ALA A 365 25.97 5.09 -2.84
CA ALA A 365 26.49 3.73 -2.82
C ALA A 365 25.43 2.72 -2.37
N ALA A 366 24.56 3.06 -1.42
CA ALA A 366 23.62 2.08 -0.85
C ALA A 366 22.72 1.43 -1.91
N TRP A 367 22.16 2.21 -2.83
CA TRP A 367 21.32 1.68 -3.91
C TRP A 367 22.13 0.84 -4.91
N HIS A 368 23.33 1.31 -5.27
CA HIS A 368 24.18 0.63 -6.24
C HIS A 368 24.71 -0.71 -5.72
N LEU A 369 25.03 -0.80 -4.42
CA LEU A 369 25.47 -2.04 -3.78
C LEU A 369 24.36 -3.10 -3.77
N ILE A 370 23.13 -2.71 -3.43
CA ILE A 370 21.97 -3.62 -3.50
C ILE A 370 21.80 -4.18 -4.93
N GLU A 371 21.85 -3.30 -5.95
CA GLU A 371 21.67 -3.71 -7.34
C GLU A 371 22.85 -4.51 -7.91
N ALA A 372 24.08 -4.32 -7.39
CA ALA A 372 25.26 -5.06 -7.83
C ALA A 372 25.35 -6.47 -7.21
N VAL A 373 25.00 -6.61 -5.94
CA VAL A 373 25.16 -7.85 -5.18
C VAL A 373 23.94 -8.77 -5.36
N ALA A 374 22.74 -8.20 -5.31
CA ALA A 374 21.50 -8.97 -5.14
C ALA A 374 20.44 -8.70 -6.21
N LYS A 375 20.81 -8.35 -7.45
CA LYS A 375 19.86 -7.96 -8.52
C LYS A 375 18.68 -8.92 -8.72
N ASP A 376 18.98 -10.22 -8.76
CA ASP A 376 18.03 -11.29 -9.08
C ASP A 376 17.49 -12.00 -7.82
N VAL A 377 17.82 -11.50 -6.63
CA VAL A 377 17.33 -12.05 -5.36
C VAL A 377 15.89 -11.63 -5.13
N ASN A 378 15.05 -12.61 -4.83
CA ASN A 378 13.61 -12.42 -4.60
C ASN A 378 13.29 -12.28 -3.12
N ASP A 379 14.05 -11.45 -2.42
CA ASP A 379 13.84 -11.12 -1.01
C ASP A 379 13.87 -9.61 -0.76
N ASP A 380 13.37 -9.23 0.41
CA ASP A 380 13.47 -7.88 0.93
C ASP A 380 14.93 -7.59 1.29
N ARG A 381 15.40 -6.38 0.93
CA ARG A 381 16.80 -5.99 1.11
C ARG A 381 16.86 -4.60 1.69
N ALA A 382 17.61 -4.44 2.77
CA ALA A 382 17.99 -3.16 3.31
C ALA A 382 19.50 -3.06 3.41
N LEU A 383 20.02 -1.87 3.11
CA LEU A 383 21.42 -1.52 3.32
C LEU A 383 21.47 -0.11 3.92
N LEU A 384 22.19 0.01 5.02
CA LEU A 384 22.44 1.25 5.75
C LEU A 384 23.95 1.49 5.83
N LEU A 385 24.37 2.68 5.44
CA LEU A 385 25.75 3.16 5.50
C LEU A 385 25.82 4.38 6.39
N ILE A 386 26.77 4.40 7.33
CA ILE A 386 27.10 5.55 8.15
C ILE A 386 28.60 5.78 8.02
N CYS A 387 28.97 6.97 7.55
CA CYS A 387 30.36 7.35 7.34
C CYS A 387 30.69 8.54 8.23
N ARG A 388 31.89 8.55 8.80
CA ARG A 388 32.47 9.75 9.42
C ARG A 388 33.41 10.37 8.40
N ASP A 389 33.16 11.61 8.00
CA ASP A 389 34.01 12.28 7.02
C ASP A 389 35.42 12.48 7.59
N ALA A 390 36.43 12.49 6.70
CA ALA A 390 37.85 12.54 7.04
C ALA A 390 38.30 13.92 7.58
#